data_AF-A0A943QGI5-F1
#
_entry.id   AF-A0A943QGI5-F1
#
_cell.length_a   1.000
_cell.length_b   1.000
_cell.length_c   1.000
_cell.angle_alpha   90.00
_cell.angle_beta   90.00
_cell.angle_gamma   90.00
#
_symmetry.space_group_name_H-M   'P 1'
#
loop_
_entity.id
_entity.type
_entity.pdbx_description
1 polymer ?
#
loop_
_entity_poly.entity_id
_entity_poly.type
_entity_poly.pdbx_seq_one_letter_code
_entity_poly.pdbx_strand_id
1 'polypeptide(L)'
;MILLEKDKINENSIEELEIYNSKENDPKSSVIESSDYDFAISRYKEDDFRYEFVKKYIEYIKEKYGVNIFNCKFEKPDSDSKFINFYIYLWQADPDIHYRIEDKKNKYIESFYEILKSTKLLGITETTEIQFLVKDILKTMISHSSNKAWHNIHKTIKSVFSEVVAVSYWNTFYVFINDDDFEKTVLDKDYLNEIRKYCYKAIKEYDVDNVLEYSNFHIRIDNYKNYKEIGGQNYFNSDYMFNCITL
;
A
#
# COMPACT_ATOMS: atom_id res chain seq x y z
N MET A 1 8.08 -8.63 26.12
CA MET A 1 7.28 -8.30 27.31
C MET A 1 8.22 -7.73 28.37
N ILE A 2 8.30 -6.40 28.44
CA ILE A 2 8.92 -5.64 29.53
C ILE A 2 7.99 -4.45 29.76
N LEU A 3 7.44 -4.36 30.97
CA LEU A 3 6.58 -3.28 31.46
C LEU A 3 7.39 -1.98 31.48
N LEU A 4 6.94 -0.95 30.76
CA LEU A 4 7.45 0.41 30.95
C LEU A 4 6.57 1.10 31.99
N GLU A 5 7.25 1.62 33.00
CA GLU A 5 6.71 2.30 34.17
C GLU A 5 5.80 3.47 33.77
N LYS A 6 4.66 3.52 34.46
CA LYS A 6 3.73 4.65 34.44
C LYS A 6 4.42 5.84 35.09
N ASP A 7 5.02 6.71 34.28
CA ASP A 7 5.24 8.08 34.73
C ASP A 7 3.86 8.70 34.99
N LYS A 8 3.62 9.00 36.28
CA LYS A 8 2.35 9.47 36.82
C LYS A 8 1.92 10.76 36.12
N ILE A 9 1.03 10.61 35.15
CA ILE A 9 0.15 11.70 34.72
C ILE A 9 -0.78 11.99 35.91
N ASN A 10 -0.80 13.26 36.29
CA ASN A 10 -1.48 13.84 37.44
C ASN A 10 -2.89 13.23 37.66
N GLU A 11 -3.14 12.65 38.83
CA GLU A 11 -4.36 11.88 39.18
C GLU A 11 -5.65 12.73 39.18
N ASN A 12 -5.56 14.06 39.02
CA ASN A 12 -6.70 14.98 39.10
C ASN A 12 -7.28 15.42 37.74
N SER A 13 -6.91 14.79 36.63
CA SER A 13 -7.48 15.11 35.30
C SER A 13 -8.01 13.90 34.52
N ILE A 14 -8.15 12.75 35.18
CA ILE A 14 -8.70 11.54 34.56
C ILE A 14 -10.22 11.59 34.72
N GLU A 15 -10.91 12.27 33.82
CA GLU A 15 -12.26 11.82 33.49
C GLU A 15 -12.08 10.44 32.84
N GLU A 16 -12.49 9.38 33.56
CA GLU A 16 -12.61 8.03 33.01
C GLU A 16 -13.53 8.10 31.77
N LEU A 17 -12.93 8.16 30.59
CA LEU A 17 -13.70 8.16 29.35
C LEU A 17 -14.24 6.75 29.13
N GLU A 18 -15.56 6.63 29.32
CA GLU A 18 -16.32 5.39 29.19
C GLU A 18 -15.98 4.62 27.90
N ILE A 19 -15.75 3.31 28.07
CA ILE A 19 -15.61 2.35 26.98
C ILE A 19 -16.85 2.40 26.12
N TYR A 20 -16.66 2.64 24.83
CA TYR A 20 -17.76 2.81 23.90
C TYR A 20 -18.27 1.47 23.37
N ASN A 21 -19.46 1.05 23.83
CA ASN A 21 -20.28 0.04 23.18
C ASN A 21 -21.18 0.75 22.16
N SER A 22 -21.06 0.43 20.87
CA SER A 22 -21.83 1.12 19.84
C SER A 22 -23.34 0.97 20.04
N LYS A 23 -24.06 2.09 20.11
CA LYS A 23 -25.52 2.21 20.16
C LYS A 23 -26.06 2.62 18.78
N GLU A 24 -27.35 2.38 18.54
CA GLU A 24 -28.08 2.62 17.29
C GLU A 24 -27.96 4.04 16.68
N ASN A 25 -27.56 5.05 17.47
CA ASN A 25 -27.44 6.46 17.05
C ASN A 25 -25.99 6.93 16.82
N ASP A 26 -25.04 6.01 16.71
CA ASP A 26 -23.65 6.37 16.50
C ASP A 26 -23.34 6.87 15.12
N PRO A 27 -22.34 7.78 15.00
CA PRO A 27 -21.80 8.14 13.71
C PRO A 27 -21.31 6.86 13.03
N LYS A 28 -22.01 6.50 11.95
CA LYS A 28 -21.77 5.27 11.21
C LYS A 28 -20.40 5.35 10.56
N SER A 29 -19.58 4.32 10.77
CA SER A 29 -18.37 4.13 9.97
C SER A 29 -18.79 4.02 8.51
N SER A 30 -18.39 4.99 7.68
CA SER A 30 -18.48 4.81 6.24
C SER A 30 -17.34 3.87 5.86
N VAL A 31 -17.65 2.58 5.73
CA VAL A 31 -16.67 1.62 5.25
C VAL A 31 -16.51 1.90 3.75
N ILE A 32 -15.51 2.68 3.39
CA ILE A 32 -15.05 2.75 2.02
C ILE A 32 -14.16 1.52 1.81
N GLU A 33 -14.77 0.37 1.49
CA GLU A 33 -14.05 -0.76 0.88
C GLU A 33 -13.61 -0.34 -0.53
N SER A 34 -12.57 0.48 -0.59
CA SER A 34 -11.96 0.88 -1.85
C SER A 34 -10.53 0.38 -1.90
N SER A 35 -10.01 0.23 -3.12
CA SER A 35 -8.60 -0.09 -3.32
C SER A 35 -7.72 0.94 -2.59
N ASP A 36 -6.50 0.56 -2.21
CA ASP A 36 -5.62 1.40 -1.40
C ASP A 36 -5.39 2.80 -2.00
N TYR A 37 -5.39 2.90 -3.33
CA TYR A 37 -5.32 4.17 -4.06
C TYR A 37 -6.62 4.96 -3.99
N ASP A 38 -7.76 4.32 -4.28
CA ASP A 38 -9.07 4.97 -4.23
C ASP A 38 -9.29 5.60 -2.85
N PHE A 39 -8.89 4.92 -1.77
CA PHE A 39 -8.92 5.49 -0.42
C PHE A 39 -7.94 6.65 -0.27
N ALA A 40 -6.70 6.50 -0.74
CA ALA A 40 -5.70 7.55 -0.60
C ALA A 40 -6.13 8.88 -1.26
N ILE A 41 -6.98 8.82 -2.28
CA ILE A 41 -7.59 10.00 -2.92
C ILE A 41 -8.98 10.35 -2.36
N SER A 42 -9.76 9.37 -1.89
CA SER A 42 -11.09 9.58 -1.31
C SER A 42 -10.97 9.77 0.21
N ARG A 43 -11.04 11.03 0.65
CA ARG A 43 -11.03 11.37 2.07
C ARG A 43 -12.25 10.79 2.79
N TYR A 44 -12.14 10.64 4.12
CA TYR A 44 -13.33 10.42 4.96
C TYR A 44 -14.38 11.50 4.67
N LYS A 45 -15.65 11.11 4.64
CA LYS A 45 -16.76 12.05 4.48
C LYS A 45 -17.00 12.81 5.78
N GLU A 46 -17.59 14.00 5.70
CA GLU A 46 -17.81 14.87 6.88
C GLU A 46 -18.69 14.23 7.97
N ASP A 47 -19.55 13.29 7.59
CA ASP A 47 -20.41 12.52 8.50
C ASP A 47 -19.70 11.32 9.16
N ASP A 48 -18.47 11.01 8.74
CA ASP A 48 -17.66 9.95 9.34
C ASP A 48 -16.96 10.44 10.61
N PHE A 49 -17.06 9.68 11.71
CA PHE A 49 -16.47 10.06 13.00
C PHE A 49 -14.95 10.25 12.98
N ARG A 50 -14.26 9.70 11.97
CA ARG A 50 -12.80 9.84 11.80
C ARG A 50 -12.41 11.14 11.10
N TYR A 51 -13.34 11.78 10.38
CA TYR A 51 -13.05 12.91 9.50
C TYR A 51 -12.35 14.06 10.21
N GLU A 52 -12.95 14.57 11.29
CA GLU A 52 -12.41 15.72 12.02
C GLU A 52 -11.02 15.45 12.61
N PHE A 53 -10.80 14.23 13.14
CA PHE A 53 -9.50 13.84 13.65
C PHE A 53 -8.44 13.83 12.55
N VAL A 54 -8.74 13.16 11.43
CA VAL A 54 -7.79 13.01 10.31
C VAL A 54 -7.49 14.36 9.67
N LYS A 55 -8.50 15.20 9.48
CA LYS A 55 -8.34 16.56 8.97
C LYS A 55 -7.38 17.38 9.85
N LYS A 56 -7.63 17.45 11.16
CA LYS A 56 -6.76 18.18 12.10
C LYS A 56 -5.35 17.59 12.18
N TYR A 57 -5.22 16.27 12.12
CA TYR A 57 -3.91 15.62 12.08
C TYR A 57 -3.08 16.03 10.86
N ILE A 58 -3.69 16.02 9.67
CA ILE A 58 -3.04 16.42 8.43
C ILE A 58 -2.66 17.91 8.47
N GLU A 59 -3.57 18.78 8.92
CA GLU A 59 -3.34 20.22 9.07
C GLU A 59 -2.17 20.49 10.03
N TYR A 60 -2.16 19.86 11.21
CA TYR A 60 -1.10 20.00 12.19
C TYR A 60 0.27 19.56 11.67
N ILE A 61 0.35 18.41 10.99
CA ILE A 61 1.60 17.92 10.41
C ILE A 61 2.14 18.90 9.36
N LYS A 62 1.25 19.46 8.52
CA LYS A 62 1.62 20.44 7.50
C LYS A 62 2.13 21.74 8.14
N GLU A 63 1.42 22.26 9.14
CA GLU A 63 1.78 23.51 9.83
C GLU A 63 3.10 23.38 10.60
N LYS A 64 3.29 22.28 11.33
CA LYS A 64 4.43 22.10 12.23
C LYS A 64 5.70 21.62 11.52
N TYR A 65 5.56 20.78 10.48
CA TYR A 65 6.70 20.12 9.84
C TYR A 65 6.81 20.40 8.34
N GLY A 66 5.88 21.14 7.73
CA GLY A 66 5.88 21.38 6.28
C GLY A 66 5.63 20.13 5.45
N VAL A 67 5.11 19.05 6.04
CA VAL A 67 4.89 17.76 5.36
C VAL A 67 3.47 17.69 4.82
N ASN A 68 3.33 17.40 3.54
CA ASN A 68 2.03 17.22 2.89
C ASN A 68 1.58 15.75 2.97
N ILE A 69 0.63 15.46 3.86
CA ILE A 69 -0.08 14.17 3.91
C ILE A 69 -1.29 14.23 2.96
N PHE A 70 -1.44 13.21 2.12
CA PHE A 70 -2.59 13.06 1.22
C PHE A 70 -3.85 12.68 1.96
N ASN A 71 -3.74 11.62 2.74
CA ASN A 71 -4.81 11.06 3.54
C ASN A 71 -4.23 10.16 4.65
N CYS A 72 -5.07 9.78 5.60
CA CYS A 72 -4.75 8.74 6.59
C CYS A 72 -5.86 7.69 6.64
N LYS A 73 -5.51 6.43 6.86
CA LYS A 73 -6.47 5.30 6.93
C LYS A 73 -6.37 4.59 8.27
N PHE A 74 -7.49 4.46 8.96
CA PHE A 74 -7.65 3.46 10.02
C PHE A 74 -8.10 2.14 9.43
N GLU A 75 -7.40 1.06 9.78
CA GLU A 75 -7.72 -0.31 9.35
C GLU A 75 -7.50 -1.27 10.51
N LYS A 76 -8.48 -2.13 10.77
CA LYS A 76 -8.31 -3.26 11.68
C LYS A 76 -7.81 -4.44 10.84
N PRO A 77 -6.59 -4.96 11.05
CA PRO A 77 -6.01 -6.00 10.19
C PRO A 77 -6.88 -7.27 10.14
N ASP A 78 -7.29 -7.75 11.32
CA ASP A 78 -8.20 -8.89 11.49
C ASP A 78 -9.18 -8.62 12.64
N SER A 79 -10.33 -9.30 12.67
CA SER A 79 -11.33 -9.15 13.74
C SER A 79 -10.75 -9.35 15.15
N ASP A 80 -9.72 -10.18 15.27
CA ASP A 80 -9.10 -10.57 16.54
C ASP A 80 -7.79 -9.80 16.82
N SER A 81 -7.41 -8.88 15.94
CA SER A 81 -6.23 -8.03 16.12
C SER A 81 -6.38 -7.15 17.37
N LYS A 82 -5.31 -7.10 18.17
CA LYS A 82 -5.21 -6.24 19.37
C LYS A 82 -4.81 -4.79 19.05
N PHE A 83 -4.50 -4.52 17.79
CA PHE A 83 -4.04 -3.22 17.33
C PHE A 83 -4.83 -2.75 16.10
N ILE A 84 -4.76 -1.45 15.84
CA ILE A 84 -5.31 -0.78 14.66
C ILE A 84 -4.16 -0.23 13.84
N ASN A 85 -4.16 -0.47 12.54
CA ASN A 85 -3.25 0.18 11.61
C ASN A 85 -3.72 1.60 11.33
N PHE A 86 -2.80 2.55 11.45
CA PHE A 86 -2.95 3.93 11.01
C PHE A 86 -1.96 4.18 9.87
N TYR A 87 -2.46 4.11 8.63
CA TYR A 87 -1.66 4.40 7.45
C TYR A 87 -1.62 5.89 7.17
N ILE A 88 -0.45 6.38 6.77
CA ILE A 88 -0.20 7.78 6.42
C ILE A 88 0.31 7.79 4.97
N TYR A 89 -0.45 8.39 4.05
CA TYR A 89 -0.08 8.46 2.63
C TYR A 89 0.69 9.75 2.32
N LEU A 90 1.91 9.61 1.83
CA LEU A 90 2.87 10.70 1.58
C LEU A 90 3.48 10.58 0.18
N TRP A 91 3.93 11.70 -0.39
CA TRP A 91 4.86 11.66 -1.52
C TRP A 91 6.24 11.17 -1.07
N GLN A 92 6.89 10.34 -1.90
CA GLN A 92 8.29 9.97 -1.72
C GLN A 92 8.57 9.39 -0.32
N ALA A 93 7.63 8.59 0.21
CA ALA A 93 7.98 7.73 1.31
C ALA A 93 9.06 6.75 0.82
N ASP A 94 10.06 6.50 1.65
CA ASP A 94 11.31 5.88 1.21
C ASP A 94 11.07 4.53 0.46
N PRO A 95 11.87 4.27 -0.59
CA PRO A 95 11.64 3.17 -1.53
C PRO A 95 11.65 1.76 -0.93
N ASP A 96 12.07 1.55 0.31
CA ASP A 96 11.97 0.23 0.97
C ASP A 96 10.75 0.11 1.91
N ILE A 97 9.93 1.16 2.03
CA ILE A 97 9.01 1.37 3.16
C ILE A 97 7.57 0.93 2.85
N HIS A 98 7.26 -0.30 3.26
CA HIS A 98 6.03 -0.57 4.04
C HIS A 98 6.35 -0.49 5.55
N TYR A 99 7.34 0.30 5.97
CA TYR A 99 7.79 0.23 7.36
C TYR A 99 6.78 0.88 8.28
N ARG A 100 6.29 0.02 9.17
CA ARG A 100 5.88 0.38 10.51
C ARG A 100 6.87 1.39 11.09
N ILE A 101 6.37 2.49 11.62
CA ILE A 101 7.16 3.42 12.40
C ILE A 101 7.43 2.75 13.76
N GLU A 102 8.68 2.36 13.99
CA GLU A 102 9.10 1.71 15.25
C GLU A 102 9.55 2.72 16.31
N ASP A 103 10.10 3.85 15.89
CA ASP A 103 10.51 4.91 16.81
C ASP A 103 9.28 5.61 17.42
N LYS A 104 9.08 5.41 18.72
CA LYS A 104 7.97 6.01 19.48
C LYS A 104 8.05 7.53 19.56
N LYS A 105 9.23 8.13 19.37
CA LYS A 105 9.43 9.58 19.33
C LYS A 105 9.30 10.16 17.92
N ASN A 106 8.85 9.36 16.96
CA ASN A 106 8.64 9.83 15.62
C ASN A 106 7.53 10.90 15.58
N LYS A 107 7.78 11.98 14.84
CA LYS A 107 6.86 13.12 14.69
C LYS A 107 5.43 12.72 14.33
N TYR A 108 5.24 11.67 13.53
CA TYR A 108 3.91 11.22 13.12
C TYR A 108 3.12 10.60 14.28
N ILE A 109 3.80 9.91 15.19
CA ILE A 109 3.22 9.31 16.40
C ILE A 109 2.93 10.39 17.43
N GLU A 110 3.90 11.26 17.72
CA GLU A 110 3.73 12.34 18.71
C GLU A 110 2.58 13.27 18.31
N SER A 111 2.48 13.62 17.03
CA SER A 111 1.40 14.47 16.53
C SER A 111 0.03 13.79 16.61
N PHE A 112 -0.03 12.48 16.44
CA PHE A 112 -1.29 11.73 16.56
C PHE A 112 -1.84 11.87 17.98
N TYR A 113 -1.00 11.62 18.98
CA TYR A 113 -1.40 11.72 20.38
C TYR A 113 -1.64 13.16 20.81
N GLU A 114 -0.92 14.14 20.26
CA GLU A 114 -1.19 15.56 20.51
C GLU A 114 -2.59 15.97 20.01
N ILE A 115 -2.98 15.52 18.82
CA ILE A 115 -4.30 15.81 18.26
C ILE A 115 -5.40 15.06 19.03
N LEU A 116 -5.12 13.84 19.50
CA LEU A 116 -6.06 13.06 20.30
C LEU A 116 -6.43 13.76 21.62
N LYS A 117 -5.54 14.57 22.21
CA LYS A 117 -5.84 15.35 23.43
C LYS A 117 -6.94 16.40 23.22
N SER A 118 -7.11 16.88 22.00
CA SER A 118 -8.03 17.99 21.68
C SER A 118 -9.18 17.58 20.75
N THR A 119 -9.16 16.35 20.23
CA THR A 119 -10.14 15.85 19.27
C THR A 119 -10.54 14.43 19.61
N LYS A 120 -11.80 14.24 20.01
CA LYS A 120 -12.35 12.93 20.34
C LYS A 120 -12.37 12.06 19.09
N LEU A 121 -11.68 10.92 19.14
CA LEU A 121 -11.75 9.88 18.12
C LEU A 121 -12.41 8.64 18.73
N LEU A 122 -13.66 8.39 18.37
CA LEU A 122 -14.44 7.29 18.94
C LEU A 122 -13.76 5.93 18.67
N GLY A 123 -13.77 5.06 19.67
CA GLY A 123 -13.18 3.72 19.59
C GLY A 123 -11.67 3.65 19.81
N ILE A 124 -10.97 4.78 19.97
CA ILE A 124 -9.57 4.82 20.39
C ILE A 124 -9.48 5.18 21.86
N THR A 125 -8.91 4.29 22.66
CA THR A 125 -8.69 4.44 24.10
C THR A 125 -7.19 4.42 24.43
N GLU A 126 -6.83 4.71 25.68
CA GLU A 126 -5.43 4.62 26.16
C GLU A 126 -4.83 3.20 26.02
N THR A 127 -5.69 2.18 26.04
CA THR A 127 -5.29 0.77 25.89
C THR A 127 -5.28 0.30 24.44
N THR A 128 -5.74 1.13 23.50
CA THR A 128 -5.76 0.77 22.09
C THR A 128 -4.36 0.87 21.51
N GLU A 129 -3.81 -0.26 21.06
CA GLU A 129 -2.52 -0.29 20.39
C GLU A 129 -2.67 0.22 18.95
N ILE A 130 -1.91 1.24 18.57
CA ILE A 130 -1.91 1.79 17.21
C ILE A 130 -0.58 1.46 16.55
N GLN A 131 -0.64 0.81 15.40
CA GLN A 131 0.50 0.60 14.53
C GLN A 131 0.50 1.68 13.45
N PHE A 132 1.56 2.49 13.41
CA PHE A 132 1.70 3.56 12.43
C PHE A 132 2.45 3.05 11.22
N LEU A 133 1.91 3.22 10.02
CA LEU A 133 2.56 2.81 8.77
C LEU A 133 2.59 3.98 7.80
N VAL A 134 3.70 4.14 7.10
CA VAL A 134 3.82 5.12 6.03
C VAL A 134 3.68 4.42 4.68
N LYS A 135 2.92 5.02 3.76
CA LYS A 135 2.76 4.56 2.39
C LYS A 135 3.16 5.65 1.40
N ASP A 136 3.91 5.25 0.38
CA ASP A 136 4.21 6.12 -0.76
C ASP A 136 3.03 6.15 -1.72
N ILE A 137 2.42 7.32 -1.88
CA ILE A 137 1.29 7.50 -2.80
C ILE A 137 1.67 7.20 -4.24
N LEU A 138 2.91 7.49 -4.66
CA LEU A 138 3.39 7.24 -6.02
C LEU A 138 3.35 5.75 -6.34
N LYS A 139 3.83 4.92 -5.41
CA LYS A 139 3.78 3.46 -5.55
C LYS A 139 2.37 2.93 -5.51
N THR A 140 1.52 3.50 -4.66
CA THR A 140 0.09 3.14 -4.59
C THR A 140 -0.62 3.42 -5.93
N MET A 141 -0.34 4.57 -6.58
CA MET A 141 -0.82 4.90 -7.93
C MET A 141 -0.35 3.90 -8.99
N ILE A 142 0.95 3.59 -9.02
CA ILE A 142 1.54 2.65 -9.98
C ILE A 142 0.97 1.23 -9.75
N SER A 143 0.82 0.81 -8.49
CA SER A 143 0.28 -0.50 -8.15
C SER A 143 -1.20 -0.62 -8.55
N HIS A 144 -1.99 0.43 -8.34
CA HIS A 144 -3.39 0.46 -8.76
C HIS A 144 -3.56 0.31 -10.28
N SER A 145 -2.86 1.12 -11.06
CA SER A 145 -2.89 1.04 -12.53
C SER A 145 -2.40 -0.31 -13.04
N SER A 146 -1.33 -0.85 -12.45
CA SER A 146 -0.80 -2.18 -12.79
C SER A 146 -1.78 -3.30 -12.48
N ASN A 147 -2.41 -3.29 -11.30
CA ASN A 147 -3.40 -4.29 -10.92
C ASN A 147 -4.63 -4.25 -11.84
N LYS A 148 -5.10 -3.06 -12.22
CA LYS A 148 -6.20 -2.92 -13.19
C LYS A 148 -5.83 -3.44 -14.57
N ALA A 149 -4.62 -3.16 -15.04
CA ALA A 149 -4.12 -3.61 -16.33
C ALA A 149 -3.83 -5.12 -16.39
N TRP A 150 -3.49 -5.73 -15.24
CA TRP A 150 -3.02 -7.11 -15.17
C TRP A 150 -3.99 -8.11 -15.82
N HIS A 151 -5.30 -7.98 -15.57
CA HIS A 151 -6.28 -8.89 -16.15
C HIS A 151 -6.32 -8.82 -17.68
N ASN A 152 -6.19 -7.63 -18.26
CA ASN A 152 -6.16 -7.44 -19.71
C ASN A 152 -4.88 -8.00 -20.30
N ILE A 153 -3.73 -7.69 -19.71
CA ILE A 153 -2.43 -8.19 -20.15
C ILE A 153 -2.42 -9.72 -20.09
N HIS A 154 -2.79 -10.30 -18.94
CA HIS A 154 -2.82 -11.74 -18.71
C HIS A 154 -3.65 -12.49 -19.76
N LYS A 155 -4.78 -11.94 -20.19
CA LYS A 155 -5.66 -12.55 -21.18
C LYS A 155 -5.19 -12.42 -22.63
N THR A 156 -4.50 -11.34 -22.97
CA THR A 156 -4.27 -10.94 -24.37
C THR A 156 -2.83 -11.11 -24.82
N ILE A 157 -1.86 -11.11 -23.89
CA ILE A 157 -0.44 -11.10 -24.25
C ILE A 157 -0.04 -12.31 -25.10
N LYS A 158 -0.61 -13.50 -24.84
CA LYS A 158 -0.30 -14.73 -25.59
C LYS A 158 -0.75 -14.69 -27.05
N SER A 159 -1.82 -13.93 -27.35
CA SER A 159 -2.26 -13.77 -28.74
C SER A 159 -1.39 -12.78 -29.52
N VAL A 160 -0.60 -11.96 -28.82
CA VAL A 160 0.33 -10.99 -29.42
C VAL A 160 1.75 -11.56 -29.47
N PHE A 161 2.15 -12.29 -28.45
CA PHE A 161 3.48 -12.88 -28.24
C PHE A 161 3.31 -14.37 -27.92
N SER A 162 3.41 -15.23 -28.95
CA SER A 162 3.04 -16.65 -28.88
C SER A 162 3.89 -17.48 -27.92
N GLU A 163 5.14 -17.07 -27.73
CA GLU A 163 6.12 -17.69 -26.84
C GLU A 163 5.88 -17.34 -25.36
N VAL A 164 5.07 -16.32 -25.07
CA VAL A 164 4.67 -16.01 -23.69
C VAL A 164 3.64 -17.03 -23.21
N VAL A 165 4.01 -17.81 -22.19
CA VAL A 165 3.17 -18.88 -21.63
C VAL A 165 2.40 -18.42 -20.40
N ALA A 166 2.90 -17.46 -19.63
CA ALA A 166 2.18 -16.91 -18.49
C ALA A 166 2.63 -15.49 -18.17
N VAL A 167 1.74 -14.73 -17.53
CA VAL A 167 2.06 -13.45 -16.91
C VAL A 167 1.46 -13.40 -15.52
N SER A 168 2.28 -12.98 -14.56
CA SER A 168 1.89 -12.76 -13.16
C SER A 168 2.30 -11.35 -12.74
N TYR A 169 1.64 -10.81 -11.71
CA TYR A 169 2.00 -9.52 -11.13
C TYR A 169 2.37 -9.71 -9.66
N TRP A 170 3.56 -9.24 -9.30
CA TRP A 170 4.07 -9.22 -7.93
C TRP A 170 4.93 -7.97 -7.76
N ASN A 171 4.30 -6.83 -7.46
CA ASN A 171 4.87 -5.46 -7.50
C ASN A 171 5.39 -5.00 -8.89
N THR A 172 5.75 -5.93 -9.76
CA THR A 172 6.11 -5.76 -11.17
C THR A 172 5.56 -6.95 -11.97
N PHE A 173 5.50 -6.82 -13.28
CA PHE A 173 5.06 -7.90 -14.16
C PHE A 173 6.18 -8.91 -14.38
N TYR A 174 5.86 -10.17 -14.13
CA TYR A 174 6.66 -11.32 -14.50
C TYR A 174 6.08 -11.95 -15.76
N VAL A 175 6.87 -11.98 -16.83
CA VAL A 175 6.53 -12.57 -18.12
C VAL A 175 7.31 -13.87 -18.27
N PHE A 176 6.59 -14.98 -18.41
CA PHE A 176 7.17 -16.31 -18.50
C PHE A 176 7.14 -16.81 -19.94
N ILE A 177 8.32 -17.06 -20.50
CA ILE A 177 8.50 -17.52 -21.88
C ILE A 177 8.60 -19.05 -21.91
N ASN A 178 8.12 -19.67 -22.98
CA ASN A 178 8.25 -21.11 -23.22
C ASN A 178 9.72 -21.55 -23.18
N ASP A 179 10.01 -22.70 -22.58
CA ASP A 179 11.36 -23.28 -22.46
C ASP A 179 12.03 -23.41 -23.83
N ASP A 180 11.28 -23.87 -24.84
CA ASP A 180 11.79 -24.10 -26.21
C ASP A 180 12.18 -22.80 -26.93
N ASP A 181 11.58 -21.67 -26.53
CA ASP A 181 11.79 -20.35 -27.15
C ASP A 181 12.65 -19.41 -26.29
N PHE A 182 12.96 -19.78 -25.05
CA PHE A 182 13.53 -18.87 -24.04
C PHE A 182 14.86 -18.27 -24.49
N GLU A 183 15.86 -19.11 -24.79
CA GLU A 183 17.21 -18.64 -25.15
C GLU A 183 17.21 -17.70 -26.35
N LYS A 184 16.42 -18.04 -27.38
CA LYS A 184 16.28 -17.21 -28.58
C LYS A 184 15.64 -15.87 -28.25
N THR A 185 14.58 -15.89 -27.45
CA THR A 185 13.80 -14.70 -27.09
C THR A 185 14.60 -13.73 -26.25
N VAL A 186 15.37 -14.23 -25.27
CA VAL A 186 16.14 -13.37 -24.36
C VAL A 186 17.36 -12.71 -24.99
N LEU A 187 17.84 -13.25 -26.11
CA LEU A 187 18.94 -12.65 -26.89
C LEU A 187 18.47 -11.47 -27.75
N ASP A 188 17.18 -11.39 -28.08
CA ASP A 188 16.61 -10.32 -28.91
C ASP A 188 16.10 -9.15 -28.05
N LYS A 189 16.99 -8.20 -27.78
CA LYS A 189 16.68 -7.02 -26.94
C LYS A 189 15.57 -6.14 -27.52
N ASP A 190 15.49 -6.03 -28.84
CA ASP A 190 14.46 -5.20 -29.49
C ASP A 190 13.09 -5.86 -29.31
N TYR A 191 13.02 -7.18 -29.47
CA TYR A 191 11.80 -7.94 -29.24
C TYR A 191 11.34 -7.90 -27.78
N LEU A 192 12.26 -8.10 -26.84
CA LEU A 192 11.99 -7.95 -25.41
C LEU A 192 11.44 -6.56 -25.05
N ASN A 193 11.96 -5.52 -25.70
CA ASN A 193 11.49 -4.16 -25.54
C ASN A 193 10.06 -3.97 -26.09
N GLU A 194 9.67 -4.66 -27.16
CA GLU A 194 8.28 -4.65 -27.65
C GLU A 194 7.31 -5.29 -26.65
N ILE A 195 7.68 -6.38 -25.98
CA ILE A 195 6.90 -6.96 -24.88
C ILE A 195 6.74 -5.93 -23.75
N ARG A 196 7.84 -5.27 -23.35
CA ARG A 196 7.82 -4.19 -22.34
C ARG A 196 6.90 -3.04 -22.76
N LYS A 197 6.97 -2.58 -24.01
CA LYS A 197 6.09 -1.52 -24.55
C LYS A 197 4.62 -1.94 -24.53
N TYR A 198 4.32 -3.19 -24.85
CA TYR A 198 2.95 -3.71 -24.80
C TYR A 198 2.36 -3.62 -23.40
N CYS A 199 3.08 -4.14 -22.41
CA CYS A 199 2.66 -4.05 -21.00
C CYS A 199 2.53 -2.60 -20.54
N TYR A 200 3.48 -1.75 -20.88
CA TYR A 200 3.45 -0.32 -20.54
C TYR A 200 2.21 0.39 -21.09
N LYS A 201 1.90 0.18 -22.39
CA LYS A 201 0.73 0.79 -23.04
C LYS A 201 -0.56 0.40 -22.31
N ALA A 202 -0.72 -0.88 -21.96
CA ALA A 202 -1.88 -1.36 -21.23
C ALA A 202 -2.01 -0.73 -19.83
N ILE A 203 -0.91 -0.55 -19.10
CA ILE A 203 -0.91 0.12 -17.79
C ILE A 203 -1.28 1.60 -17.94
N LYS A 204 -0.74 2.25 -18.98
CA LYS A 204 -0.99 3.67 -19.23
C LYS A 204 -2.45 4.02 -19.46
N GLU A 205 -3.26 3.10 -19.95
CA GLU A 205 -4.72 3.28 -20.04
C GLU A 205 -5.39 3.48 -18.67
N TYR A 206 -4.77 2.98 -17.60
CA TYR A 206 -5.27 3.05 -16.22
C TYR A 206 -4.47 4.02 -15.33
N ASP A 207 -3.37 4.59 -15.81
CA ASP A 207 -2.55 5.58 -15.11
C ASP A 207 -3.16 6.99 -15.24
N VAL A 208 -4.27 7.20 -14.55
CA VAL A 208 -5.05 8.45 -14.59
C VAL A 208 -4.27 9.67 -14.12
N ASP A 209 -3.31 9.50 -13.21
CA ASP A 209 -2.46 10.58 -12.69
C ASP A 209 -1.21 10.82 -13.57
N ASN A 210 -1.01 10.00 -14.60
CA ASN A 210 0.11 10.08 -15.54
C ASN A 210 1.49 10.04 -14.84
N VAL A 211 1.64 9.22 -13.81
CA VAL A 211 2.87 9.20 -12.98
C VAL A 211 3.92 8.20 -13.47
N LEU A 212 3.53 7.20 -14.28
CA LEU A 212 4.45 6.15 -14.73
C LEU A 212 5.13 6.53 -16.05
N GLU A 213 6.38 6.95 -15.99
CA GLU A 213 7.21 7.13 -17.19
C GLU A 213 7.69 5.79 -17.73
N TYR A 214 7.83 5.68 -19.05
CA TYR A 214 8.30 4.44 -19.69
C TYR A 214 9.69 4.03 -19.20
N SER A 215 10.59 5.01 -19.04
CA SER A 215 11.95 4.85 -18.50
C SER A 215 11.98 4.10 -17.17
N ASN A 216 11.00 4.35 -16.30
CA ASN A 216 10.89 3.79 -14.96
C ASN A 216 10.02 2.52 -14.88
N PHE A 217 9.37 2.14 -15.98
CA PHE A 217 8.55 0.94 -16.04
C PHE A 217 9.40 -0.28 -16.36
N HIS A 218 9.44 -1.26 -15.47
CA HIS A 218 10.21 -2.48 -15.66
C HIS A 218 9.33 -3.73 -15.71
N ILE A 219 9.76 -4.71 -16.50
CA ILE A 219 9.22 -6.07 -16.47
C ILE A 219 10.34 -7.06 -16.15
N ARG A 220 9.95 -8.20 -15.60
CA ARG A 220 10.83 -9.33 -15.30
C ARG A 220 10.51 -10.47 -16.25
N ILE A 221 11.53 -11.07 -16.84
CA ILE A 221 11.39 -12.17 -17.80
C ILE A 221 12.11 -13.40 -17.25
N ASP A 222 11.41 -14.53 -17.27
CA ASP A 222 11.97 -15.81 -16.84
C ASP A 222 11.43 -16.96 -17.70
N ASN A 223 12.08 -18.10 -17.60
CA ASN A 223 11.67 -19.34 -18.24
C ASN A 223 10.45 -19.92 -17.49
N TYR A 224 9.40 -20.24 -18.22
CA TYR A 224 8.18 -20.83 -17.66
C TYR A 224 8.44 -22.17 -16.96
N LYS A 225 9.46 -22.92 -17.37
CA LYS A 225 9.86 -24.17 -16.71
C LYS A 225 10.21 -23.93 -15.24
N ASN A 226 11.01 -22.91 -14.93
CA ASN A 226 11.38 -22.56 -13.56
C ASN A 226 10.14 -22.27 -12.70
N TYR A 227 9.26 -21.42 -13.22
CA TYR A 227 8.01 -21.06 -12.55
C TYR A 227 7.09 -22.25 -12.30
N LYS A 228 6.95 -23.13 -13.30
CA LYS A 228 6.09 -24.31 -13.24
C LYS A 228 6.63 -25.38 -12.30
N GLU A 229 7.93 -25.66 -12.32
CA GLU A 229 8.55 -26.71 -11.51
C GLU A 229 8.59 -26.35 -10.02
N ILE A 230 8.86 -25.10 -9.68
CA ILE A 230 8.86 -24.62 -8.29
C ILE A 230 7.43 -24.50 -7.74
N GLY A 231 6.47 -24.18 -8.62
CA GLY A 231 5.07 -23.93 -8.29
C GLY A 231 4.84 -22.46 -7.93
N GLY A 232 3.80 -21.85 -8.50
CA GLY A 232 3.69 -20.38 -8.59
C GLY A 232 3.84 -19.62 -7.27
N GLN A 233 3.17 -20.05 -6.19
CA GLN A 233 3.31 -19.39 -4.88
C GLN A 233 4.71 -19.56 -4.28
N ASN A 234 5.33 -20.73 -4.47
CA ASN A 234 6.67 -21.01 -3.96
C ASN A 234 7.73 -20.25 -4.76
N TYR A 235 7.51 -20.04 -6.07
CA TYR A 235 8.40 -19.28 -6.92
C TYR A 235 8.58 -17.84 -6.39
N PHE A 236 7.48 -17.14 -6.10
CA PHE A 236 7.51 -15.78 -5.55
C PHE A 236 8.00 -15.69 -4.10
N ASN A 237 8.19 -16.83 -3.43
CA ASN A 237 8.78 -16.91 -2.10
C ASN A 237 10.22 -17.47 -2.12
N SER A 238 10.81 -17.65 -3.31
CA SER A 238 12.13 -18.26 -3.48
C SER A 238 13.12 -17.32 -4.13
N ASP A 239 14.42 -17.58 -3.95
CA ASP A 239 15.47 -16.76 -4.56
C ASP A 239 15.44 -16.76 -6.11
N TYR A 240 14.79 -17.74 -6.72
CA TYR A 240 14.63 -17.81 -8.18
C TYR A 240 13.96 -16.57 -8.77
N MET A 241 13.03 -15.93 -8.03
CA MET A 241 12.36 -14.73 -8.52
C MET A 241 13.31 -13.55 -8.77
N PHE A 242 14.51 -13.58 -8.18
CA PHE A 242 15.53 -12.53 -8.34
C PHE A 242 16.50 -12.82 -9.49
N ASN A 243 16.52 -14.05 -10.02
CA ASN A 243 17.40 -14.47 -11.11
C ASN A 243 16.85 -14.16 -12.51
N CYS A 244 15.71 -13.49 -12.58
CA CYS A 244 15.07 -13.12 -13.85
C CYS A 244 15.79 -11.95 -14.56
N ILE A 245 15.61 -11.89 -15.87
CA ILE A 245 16.07 -10.76 -16.69
C ILE A 245 15.17 -9.56 -16.39
N THR A 246 15.77 -8.42 -16.04
CA THR A 246 15.04 -7.17 -15.80
C THR A 246 15.25 -6.23 -16.98
N LEU A 247 14.15 -5.70 -17.51
CA LEU A 247 14.12 -4.77 -18.66
C LEU A 247 13.58 -3.42 -18.27
#